data_AF-A0A4R5EHQ0-F1
#
_entry.id   AF-A0A4R5EHQ0-F1
#
_cell.length_a   1.000
_cell.length_b   1.000
_cell.length_c   1.000
_cell.angle_alpha   90.00
_cell.angle_beta   90.00
_cell.angle_gamma   90.00
#
_symmetry.space_group_name_H-M   'P 1'
#
loop_
_entity.id
_entity.type
_entity.pdbx_description
1 polymer ?
#
loop_
_entity_poly.entity_id
_entity_poly.type
_entity_poly.pdbx_seq_one_letter_code
_entity_poly.pdbx_strand_id
1 'polypeptide(L)'
;MTVVLVLLCLAIAGRELYLAFERRRSPGAPEIADIRTQLRALKGTRDELEGFRASQRERLDELARDQDRDRAALGEADARIRSLISQINDRMVPDVNDRLNRQREAADLQRTAVERLAAEVAGIRAHLVGRLDQAVAASLGAAPADVVAGSLTVRPPAGRHGLTGPYERFAERHGLRVELTDGDRYYLSGRSPRALEHDFLELVRGLRTDCAVSVEKARPLLAALRDTGRGGARLGPLVIVRTPESLVCGVLPLADLLRPESARLLDDPESGARRLRQLPEGRFCDLTALAGRTPPG
;
A
#
# COMPACT_ATOMS: atom_id res chain seq x y z
N MET A 1 -130.38 -70.84 55.01
CA MET A 1 -130.04 -71.04 53.59
C MET A 1 -129.38 -69.83 52.91
N THR A 2 -129.29 -68.65 53.55
CA THR A 2 -128.72 -67.42 52.96
C THR A 2 -127.18 -67.31 53.02
N VAL A 3 -126.54 -67.93 54.02
CA VAL A 3 -125.07 -67.81 54.23
C VAL A 3 -124.25 -68.55 53.16
N VAL A 4 -124.75 -69.67 52.65
CA VAL A 4 -124.08 -70.47 51.61
C VAL A 4 -124.02 -69.72 50.27
N LEU A 5 -125.02 -68.89 50.00
CA LEU A 5 -125.13 -68.15 48.73
C LEU A 5 -124.16 -66.97 48.66
N VAL A 6 -123.90 -66.30 49.80
CA VAL A 6 -122.92 -65.20 49.89
C VAL A 6 -121.49 -65.70 49.67
N LEU A 7 -121.12 -66.86 50.24
CA LEU A 7 -119.78 -67.43 50.06
C LEU A 7 -119.53 -67.89 48.61
N LEU A 8 -120.55 -68.41 47.93
CA LEU A 8 -120.43 -68.79 46.52
C LEU A 8 -120.23 -67.55 45.62
N CYS A 9 -120.96 -66.46 45.89
CA CYS A 9 -120.81 -65.21 45.15
C CYS A 9 -119.42 -64.58 45.36
N LEU A 10 -118.85 -64.65 46.58
CA LEU A 10 -117.50 -64.12 46.84
C LEU A 10 -116.42 -64.95 46.14
N ALA A 11 -116.58 -66.27 46.07
CA ALA A 11 -115.65 -67.16 45.37
C ALA A 11 -115.66 -66.95 43.84
N ILE A 12 -116.85 -66.71 43.26
CA ILE A 12 -116.99 -66.41 41.83
C ILE A 12 -116.44 -65.01 41.51
N ALA A 13 -116.74 -64.00 42.33
CA ALA A 13 -116.21 -62.65 42.15
C ALA A 13 -114.68 -62.60 42.31
N GLY A 14 -114.11 -63.36 43.26
CA GLY A 14 -112.66 -63.45 43.44
C GLY A 14 -111.93 -64.09 42.26
N ARG A 15 -112.57 -65.06 41.59
CA ARG A 15 -112.00 -65.75 40.43
C ARG A 15 -111.97 -64.88 39.17
N GLU A 16 -113.01 -64.07 38.94
CA GLU A 16 -113.08 -63.11 37.83
C GLU A 16 -112.07 -61.96 38.00
N LEU A 17 -111.85 -61.50 39.24
CA LEU A 17 -110.85 -60.47 39.55
C LEU A 17 -109.40 -60.97 39.38
N TYR A 18 -109.14 -62.25 39.67
CA TYR A 18 -107.83 -62.86 39.47
C TYR A 18 -107.48 -63.01 37.98
N LEU A 19 -108.46 -63.38 37.13
CA LEU A 19 -108.25 -63.50 35.68
C LEU A 19 -108.12 -62.14 34.97
N ALA A 20 -108.79 -61.09 35.47
CA ALA A 20 -108.61 -59.74 34.93
C ALA A 20 -107.22 -59.15 35.22
N PHE A 21 -106.57 -59.58 36.32
CA PHE A 21 -105.25 -59.10 36.72
C PHE A 21 -104.11 -59.76 35.91
N GLU A 22 -104.29 -60.99 35.42
CA GLU A 22 -103.28 -61.69 34.59
C GLU A 22 -103.16 -61.13 33.16
N ARG A 23 -104.19 -60.44 32.62
CA ARG A 23 -104.15 -59.86 31.27
C ARG A 23 -103.48 -58.48 31.16
N ARG A 24 -103.16 -57.81 32.28
CA ARG A 24 -102.56 -56.45 32.26
C ARG A 24 -101.07 -56.37 32.57
N ARG A 25 -100.35 -57.49 32.67
CA ARG A 25 -98.88 -57.48 32.77
C ARG A 25 -98.20 -57.74 31.41
N SER A 26 -97.51 -56.70 30.95
CA SER A 26 -96.52 -56.61 29.85
C SER A 26 -97.09 -56.37 28.45
N PRO A 27 -96.72 -55.22 27.85
CA PRO A 27 -95.46 -55.17 27.10
C PRO A 27 -94.64 -53.90 27.39
N GLY A 28 -93.52 -54.04 28.10
CA GLY A 28 -92.53 -52.98 28.32
C GLY A 28 -91.08 -53.50 28.34
N ALA A 29 -90.86 -54.73 27.85
CA ALA A 29 -89.57 -55.40 27.87
C ALA A 29 -88.71 -55.22 26.59
N PRO A 30 -89.24 -55.03 25.36
CA PRO A 30 -88.38 -54.93 24.18
C PRO A 30 -87.72 -53.54 24.03
N GLU A 31 -88.42 -52.45 24.34
CA GLU A 31 -87.88 -51.09 24.19
C GLU A 31 -86.76 -50.77 25.20
N ILE A 32 -86.86 -51.29 26.42
CA ILE A 32 -85.80 -51.12 27.44
C ILE A 32 -84.55 -51.92 27.07
N ALA A 33 -84.70 -53.06 26.40
CA ALA A 33 -83.57 -53.85 25.90
C ALA A 33 -82.90 -53.17 24.69
N ASP A 34 -83.67 -52.57 23.79
CA ASP A 34 -83.17 -51.82 22.63
C ASP A 34 -82.46 -50.53 23.07
N ILE A 35 -83.08 -49.74 23.95
CA ILE A 35 -82.45 -48.52 24.53
C ILE A 35 -81.15 -48.87 25.26
N ARG A 36 -81.09 -49.98 25.99
CA ARG A 36 -79.85 -50.42 26.67
C ARG A 36 -78.77 -50.87 25.67
N THR A 37 -79.17 -51.42 24.54
CA THR A 37 -78.26 -51.82 23.45
C THR A 37 -77.72 -50.58 22.73
N GLN A 38 -78.58 -49.61 22.43
CA GLN A 38 -78.20 -48.32 21.85
C GLN A 38 -77.32 -47.50 22.80
N LEU A 39 -77.59 -47.48 24.10
CA LEU A 39 -76.75 -46.80 25.09
C LEU A 39 -75.38 -47.47 25.23
N ARG A 40 -75.29 -48.79 25.11
CA ARG A 40 -74.01 -49.52 25.07
C ARG A 40 -73.24 -49.23 23.79
N ALA A 41 -73.91 -49.16 22.65
CA ALA A 41 -73.29 -48.77 21.38
C ALA A 41 -72.79 -47.32 21.41
N LEU A 42 -73.60 -46.39 21.94
CA LEU A 42 -73.23 -44.99 22.14
C LEU A 42 -72.11 -44.81 23.16
N LYS A 43 -72.07 -45.65 24.20
CA LYS A 43 -70.94 -45.67 25.15
C LYS A 43 -69.67 -46.21 24.48
N GLY A 44 -69.79 -47.27 23.68
CA GLY A 44 -68.68 -47.80 22.89
C GLY A 44 -68.10 -46.77 21.93
N THR A 45 -68.94 -46.07 21.16
CA THR A 45 -68.49 -45.02 20.25
C THR A 45 -67.92 -43.81 21.00
N ARG A 46 -68.44 -43.48 22.19
CA ARG A 46 -67.86 -42.44 23.05
C ARG A 46 -66.48 -42.84 23.57
N ASP A 47 -66.32 -44.06 24.06
CA ASP A 47 -65.04 -44.56 24.58
C ASP A 47 -63.99 -44.64 23.45
N GLU A 48 -64.39 -45.02 22.23
CA GLU A 48 -63.56 -44.96 21.02
C GLU A 48 -63.16 -43.53 20.63
N LEU A 49 -64.11 -42.58 20.67
CA LEU A 49 -63.84 -41.16 20.41
C LEU A 49 -62.92 -40.54 21.47
N GLU A 50 -63.08 -40.92 22.74
CA GLU A 50 -62.20 -40.50 23.83
C GLU A 50 -60.79 -41.08 23.65
N GLY A 51 -60.66 -42.35 23.27
CA GLY A 51 -59.38 -42.98 22.91
C GLY A 51 -58.71 -42.35 21.69
N PHE A 52 -59.49 -42.02 20.65
CA PHE A 52 -58.97 -41.33 19.46
C PHE A 52 -58.51 -39.90 19.80
N ARG A 53 -59.26 -39.16 20.61
CA ARG A 53 -58.85 -37.83 21.09
C ARG A 53 -57.61 -37.89 21.97
N ALA A 54 -57.47 -38.92 22.80
CA ALA A 54 -56.28 -39.13 23.62
C ALA A 54 -55.03 -39.38 22.75
N SER A 55 -55.13 -40.30 21.77
CA SER A 55 -54.02 -40.58 20.84
C SER A 55 -53.68 -39.39 19.91
N GLN A 56 -54.67 -38.60 19.49
CA GLN A 56 -54.41 -37.36 18.76
C GLN A 56 -53.69 -36.32 19.61
N ARG A 57 -54.07 -36.16 20.89
CA ARG A 57 -53.37 -35.26 21.82
C ARG A 57 -51.94 -35.70 22.04
N GLU A 58 -51.71 -37.00 22.25
CA GLU A 58 -50.36 -37.55 22.43
C GLU A 58 -49.48 -37.29 21.21
N ARG A 59 -49.99 -37.51 19.99
CA ARG A 59 -49.27 -37.18 18.74
C ARG A 59 -48.98 -35.69 18.60
N LEU A 60 -49.94 -34.83 18.96
CA LEU A 60 -49.73 -33.38 18.92
C LEU A 60 -48.68 -32.94 19.93
N ASP A 61 -48.66 -33.53 21.13
CA ASP A 61 -47.65 -33.26 22.14
C ASP A 61 -46.26 -33.75 21.70
N GLU A 62 -46.16 -34.88 21.01
CA GLU A 62 -44.91 -35.38 20.43
C GLU A 62 -44.38 -34.45 19.34
N LEU A 63 -45.24 -34.05 18.39
CA LEU A 63 -44.91 -33.08 17.35
C LEU A 63 -44.50 -31.71 17.92
N ALA A 64 -45.15 -31.26 19.00
CA ALA A 64 -44.77 -30.02 19.67
C ALA A 64 -43.36 -30.12 20.28
N ARG A 65 -43.03 -31.25 20.94
CA ARG A 65 -41.69 -31.49 21.49
C ARG A 65 -40.61 -31.59 20.40
N ASP A 66 -40.92 -32.20 19.26
CA ASP A 66 -40.02 -32.24 18.10
C ASP A 66 -39.76 -30.84 17.55
N GLN A 67 -40.82 -30.04 17.34
CA GLN A 67 -40.67 -28.66 16.88
C GLN A 67 -39.85 -27.80 17.84
N ASP A 68 -40.03 -27.97 19.15
CA ASP A 68 -39.27 -27.21 20.14
C ASP A 68 -37.78 -27.61 20.15
N ARG A 69 -37.47 -28.90 19.93
CA ARG A 69 -36.10 -29.37 19.74
C ARG A 69 -35.47 -28.79 18.47
N ASP A 70 -36.20 -28.77 17.36
CA ASP A 70 -35.71 -28.21 16.10
C ASP A 70 -35.47 -26.70 16.22
N ARG A 71 -36.39 -25.96 16.86
CA ARG A 71 -36.20 -24.53 17.12
C ARG A 71 -34.97 -24.26 17.98
N ALA A 72 -34.74 -25.08 19.01
CA ALA A 72 -33.56 -24.95 19.85
C ALA A 72 -32.26 -25.23 19.07
N ALA A 73 -32.23 -26.27 18.24
CA ALA A 73 -31.09 -26.62 17.41
C ALA A 73 -30.77 -25.53 16.36
N LEU A 74 -31.81 -24.96 15.73
CA LEU A 74 -31.67 -23.83 14.81
C LEU A 74 -31.13 -22.58 15.51
N GLY A 75 -31.65 -22.26 16.71
CA GLY A 75 -31.17 -21.14 17.50
C GLY A 75 -29.68 -21.27 17.88
N GLU A 76 -29.23 -22.48 18.22
CA GLU A 76 -27.81 -22.77 18.50
C GLU A 76 -26.95 -22.65 17.23
N ALA A 77 -27.43 -23.16 16.10
CA ALA A 77 -26.74 -23.03 14.82
C ALA A 77 -26.60 -21.55 14.42
N ASP A 78 -27.65 -20.75 14.53
CA ASP A 78 -27.65 -19.31 14.23
C ASP A 78 -26.75 -18.52 15.18
N ALA A 79 -26.66 -18.90 16.45
CA ALA A 79 -25.72 -18.31 17.39
C ALA A 79 -24.26 -18.60 16.99
N ARG A 80 -23.96 -19.86 16.60
CA ARG A 80 -22.63 -20.23 16.09
C ARG A 80 -22.27 -19.50 14.80
N ILE A 81 -23.20 -19.42 13.86
CA ILE A 81 -23.01 -18.71 12.58
C ILE A 81 -22.71 -17.22 12.86
N ARG A 82 -23.48 -16.55 13.71
CA ARG A 82 -23.23 -15.15 14.08
C ARG A 82 -21.88 -14.95 14.75
N SER A 83 -21.47 -15.86 15.63
CA SER A 83 -20.16 -15.82 16.26
C SER A 83 -19.02 -15.94 15.24
N LEU A 84 -19.13 -16.87 14.28
CA LEU A 84 -18.13 -17.03 13.22
C LEU A 84 -18.08 -15.81 12.30
N ILE A 85 -19.24 -15.24 11.94
CA ILE A 85 -19.30 -14.01 11.13
C ILE A 85 -18.60 -12.85 11.85
N SER A 86 -18.88 -12.63 13.14
CA SER A 86 -18.19 -11.60 13.94
C SER A 86 -16.69 -11.88 14.02
N GLN A 87 -16.25 -13.12 14.27
CA GLN A 87 -14.82 -13.46 14.30
C GLN A 87 -14.12 -13.19 12.96
N ILE A 88 -14.75 -13.54 11.83
CA ILE A 88 -14.22 -13.29 10.50
C ILE A 88 -14.14 -11.78 10.24
N ASN A 89 -15.22 -11.06 10.51
CA ASN A 89 -15.34 -9.64 10.18
C ASN A 89 -14.47 -8.76 11.09
N ASP A 90 -14.41 -9.05 12.38
CA ASP A 90 -13.77 -8.18 13.37
C ASP A 90 -12.27 -8.46 13.51
N ARG A 91 -11.79 -9.63 13.05
CA ARG A 91 -10.39 -10.02 13.18
C ARG A 91 -9.74 -10.39 11.85
N MET A 92 -10.30 -11.36 11.13
CA MET A 92 -9.64 -11.88 9.93
C MET A 92 -9.62 -10.88 8.78
N VAL A 93 -10.73 -10.16 8.54
CA VAL A 93 -10.81 -9.17 7.47
C VAL A 93 -9.80 -8.03 7.69
N PRO A 94 -9.72 -7.39 8.88
CA PRO A 94 -8.69 -6.41 9.17
C PRO A 94 -7.27 -6.95 9.01
N ASP A 95 -6.97 -8.12 9.60
CA ASP A 95 -5.63 -8.72 9.55
C ASP A 95 -5.18 -8.99 8.10
N VAL A 96 -6.08 -9.49 7.26
CA VAL A 96 -5.81 -9.74 5.84
C VAL A 96 -5.62 -8.43 5.08
N ASN A 97 -6.46 -7.42 5.34
CA ASN A 97 -6.36 -6.13 4.68
C ASN A 97 -5.05 -5.43 5.04
N ASP A 98 -4.64 -5.46 6.31
CA ASP A 98 -3.38 -4.90 6.77
C ASP A 98 -2.17 -5.61 6.16
N ARG A 99 -2.25 -6.94 6.04
CA ARG A 99 -1.20 -7.73 5.37
C ARG A 99 -1.12 -7.40 3.88
N LEU A 100 -2.26 -7.24 3.21
CA LEU A 100 -2.32 -6.88 1.79
C LEU A 100 -1.76 -5.47 1.56
N ASN A 101 -2.07 -4.52 2.45
CA ASN A 101 -1.55 -3.15 2.39
C ASN A 101 -0.03 -3.13 2.58
N ARG A 102 0.50 -3.85 3.58
CA ARG A 102 1.95 -4.00 3.77
C ARG A 102 2.65 -4.63 2.57
N GLN A 103 2.02 -5.62 1.93
CA GLN A 103 2.55 -6.23 0.70
C GLN A 103 2.53 -5.25 -0.49
N ARG A 104 1.48 -4.44 -0.63
CA ARG A 104 1.41 -3.40 -1.67
C ARG A 104 2.49 -2.33 -1.48
N GLU A 105 2.65 -1.82 -0.27
CA GLU A 105 3.69 -0.85 0.06
C GLU A 105 5.10 -1.39 -0.24
N ALA A 106 5.37 -2.65 0.14
CA ALA A 106 6.65 -3.29 -0.17
C ALA A 106 6.86 -3.46 -1.69
N ALA A 107 5.81 -3.83 -2.43
CA ALA A 107 5.87 -3.96 -3.88
C ALA A 107 6.08 -2.62 -4.59
N ASP A 108 5.48 -1.54 -4.09
CA ASP A 108 5.65 -0.20 -4.65
C ASP A 108 7.06 0.33 -4.39
N LEU A 109 7.61 0.14 -3.18
CA LEU A 109 9.02 0.44 -2.89
C LEU A 109 9.97 -0.33 -3.81
N GLN A 110 9.70 -1.61 -4.04
CA GLN A 110 10.50 -2.44 -4.94
C GLN A 110 10.38 -1.95 -6.39
N ARG A 111 9.19 -1.54 -6.85
CA ARG A 111 8.99 -0.99 -8.19
C ARG A 111 9.80 0.29 -8.39
N THR A 112 9.76 1.23 -7.44
CA THR A 112 10.56 2.46 -7.51
C THR A 112 12.07 2.19 -7.53
N ALA A 113 12.53 1.22 -6.76
CA ALA A 113 13.94 0.81 -6.77
C ALA A 113 14.35 0.22 -8.14
N VAL A 114 13.50 -0.61 -8.74
CA VAL A 114 13.73 -1.20 -10.07
C VAL A 114 13.73 -0.13 -11.16
N GLU A 115 12.80 0.82 -11.12
CA GLU A 115 12.76 1.95 -12.08
C GLU A 115 14.02 2.80 -12.01
N ARG A 116 14.49 3.10 -10.80
CA ARG A 116 15.76 3.82 -10.60
C ARG A 116 16.94 3.04 -11.18
N LEU A 117 17.05 1.75 -10.88
CA LEU A 117 18.11 0.90 -11.41
C LEU A 117 18.05 0.81 -12.94
N ALA A 118 16.85 0.71 -13.51
CA ALA A 118 16.67 0.69 -14.96
C ALA A 118 17.15 1.99 -15.61
N ALA A 119 16.89 3.14 -14.99
CA ALA A 119 17.37 4.44 -15.47
C ALA A 119 18.92 4.53 -15.40
N GLU A 120 19.52 4.07 -14.31
CA GLU A 120 20.99 4.00 -14.16
C GLU A 120 21.63 3.08 -15.22
N VAL A 121 21.08 1.87 -15.42
CA VAL A 121 21.54 0.93 -16.45
C VAL A 121 21.36 1.49 -17.86
N ALA A 122 20.25 2.18 -18.15
CA ALA A 122 20.04 2.83 -19.43
C ALA A 122 21.09 3.93 -19.69
N GLY A 123 21.42 4.72 -18.67
CA GLY A 123 22.49 5.73 -18.73
C GLY A 123 23.86 5.10 -19.01
N ILE A 124 24.22 4.01 -18.31
CA ILE A 124 25.46 3.28 -18.53
C ILE A 124 25.52 2.72 -19.95
N ARG A 125 24.43 2.09 -20.43
CA ARG A 125 24.36 1.55 -21.80
C ARG A 125 24.54 2.64 -22.84
N ALA A 126 23.84 3.76 -22.70
CA ALA A 126 23.96 4.89 -23.62
C ALA A 126 25.40 5.43 -23.67
N HIS A 127 26.04 5.56 -22.50
CA HIS A 127 27.45 5.96 -22.43
C HIS A 127 28.37 4.96 -23.13
N LEU A 128 28.23 3.66 -22.86
CA LEU A 128 29.06 2.63 -23.49
C LEU A 128 28.88 2.57 -25.01
N VAL A 129 27.65 2.73 -25.51
CA VAL A 129 27.37 2.82 -26.95
C VAL A 129 28.08 4.05 -27.54
N GLY A 130 27.94 5.22 -26.92
CA GLY A 130 28.63 6.44 -27.36
C GLY A 130 30.17 6.29 -27.35
N ARG A 131 30.73 5.60 -26.34
CA ARG A 131 32.17 5.30 -26.27
C ARG A 131 32.62 4.34 -27.36
N LEU A 132 31.80 3.35 -27.69
CA LEU A 132 32.08 2.42 -28.77
C LEU A 132 32.04 3.14 -30.13
N ASP A 133 31.04 3.98 -30.36
CA ASP A 133 30.94 4.81 -31.58
C ASP A 133 32.15 5.75 -31.71
N GLN A 134 32.59 6.37 -30.61
CA GLN A 134 33.80 7.19 -30.58
C GLN A 134 35.06 6.38 -30.89
N ALA A 135 35.19 5.17 -30.35
CA ALA A 135 36.33 4.29 -30.63
C ALA A 135 36.36 3.80 -32.08
N VAL A 136 35.18 3.49 -32.65
CA VAL A 136 35.01 3.15 -34.07
C VAL A 136 35.38 4.35 -34.95
N ALA A 137 34.86 5.54 -34.65
CA ALA A 137 35.20 6.75 -35.38
C ALA A 137 36.71 7.05 -35.32
N ALA A 138 37.34 6.89 -34.15
CA ALA A 138 38.78 7.04 -33.98
C ALA A 138 39.58 6.04 -34.81
N SER A 139 39.11 4.78 -34.89
CA SER A 139 39.73 3.74 -35.73
C SER A 139 39.59 4.03 -37.23
N LEU A 140 38.55 4.77 -37.62
CA LEU A 140 38.31 5.26 -38.98
C LEU A 140 39.03 6.60 -39.27
N GLY A 141 39.87 7.09 -38.37
CA GLY A 141 40.69 8.29 -38.56
C GLY A 141 40.05 9.61 -38.09
N ALA A 142 38.88 9.57 -37.44
CA ALA A 142 38.35 10.74 -36.75
C ALA A 142 39.18 11.04 -35.49
N ALA A 143 39.30 12.31 -35.11
CA ALA A 143 39.89 12.63 -33.82
C ALA A 143 39.00 12.08 -32.68
N PRO A 144 39.55 11.35 -31.70
CA PRO A 144 38.74 10.87 -30.58
C PRO A 144 38.13 12.06 -29.85
N ALA A 145 36.85 11.95 -29.47
CA ALA A 145 36.24 12.94 -28.58
C ALA A 145 36.92 12.83 -27.21
N ASP A 146 37.61 13.90 -26.82
CA ASP A 146 38.25 13.95 -25.51
C ASP A 146 37.18 13.96 -24.41
N VAL A 147 37.24 12.97 -23.53
CA VAL A 147 36.39 12.91 -22.33
C VAL A 147 37.07 13.67 -21.21
N VAL A 148 36.33 14.60 -20.63
CA VAL A 148 36.77 15.47 -19.55
C VAL A 148 36.04 15.06 -18.28
N ALA A 149 36.81 14.73 -17.26
CA ALA A 149 36.25 14.45 -15.94
C ALA A 149 35.80 15.76 -15.27
N GLY A 150 34.58 15.75 -14.75
CA GLY A 150 34.04 16.77 -13.86
C GLY A 150 33.60 16.17 -12.54
N SER A 151 33.47 17.01 -11.51
CA SER A 151 32.89 16.59 -10.24
C SER A 151 32.24 17.74 -9.50
N LEU A 152 31.22 17.42 -8.68
CA LEU A 152 30.43 18.37 -7.94
C LEU A 152 30.19 17.85 -6.52
N THR A 153 30.85 18.47 -5.54
CA THR A 153 30.74 18.08 -4.14
C THR A 153 30.11 19.21 -3.32
N VAL A 154 29.15 18.86 -2.46
CA VAL A 154 28.48 19.83 -1.58
C VAL A 154 28.28 19.20 -0.21
N ARG A 155 28.55 19.97 0.86
CA ARG A 155 28.27 19.58 2.24
C ARG A 155 27.40 20.66 2.91
N PRO A 156 26.18 20.35 3.36
CA PRO A 156 25.49 19.04 3.35
C PRO A 156 24.99 18.61 1.94
N PRO A 157 24.85 17.30 1.68
CA PRO A 157 24.53 16.78 0.33
C PRO A 157 23.17 17.25 -0.22
N ALA A 158 22.23 17.64 0.65
CA ALA A 158 20.93 18.20 0.25
C ALA A 158 21.05 19.48 -0.61
N GLY A 159 22.12 20.26 -0.44
CA GLY A 159 22.37 21.48 -1.22
C GLY A 159 22.77 21.21 -2.68
N ARG A 160 23.03 19.96 -3.05
CA ARG A 160 23.54 19.60 -4.38
C ARG A 160 22.54 19.89 -5.50
N HIS A 161 21.25 19.66 -5.28
CA HIS A 161 20.22 19.85 -6.31
C HIS A 161 20.18 21.30 -6.85
N GLY A 162 20.43 22.29 -5.98
CA GLY A 162 20.51 23.70 -6.39
C GLY A 162 21.74 24.02 -7.26
N LEU A 163 22.78 23.20 -7.18
CA LEU A 163 24.06 23.43 -7.84
C LEU A 163 24.22 22.67 -9.17
N THR A 164 23.52 21.54 -9.33
CA THR A 164 23.55 20.71 -10.56
C THR A 164 23.21 21.53 -11.80
N GLY A 165 22.08 22.25 -11.82
CA GLY A 165 21.66 23.03 -12.98
C GLY A 165 22.65 24.15 -13.38
N PRO A 166 23.11 25.00 -12.44
CA PRO A 166 24.16 25.98 -12.71
C PRO A 166 25.47 25.37 -13.23
N TYR A 167 25.86 24.21 -12.70
CA TYR A 167 27.06 23.49 -13.14
C TYR A 167 26.93 22.99 -14.58
N GLU A 168 25.83 22.34 -14.93
CA GLU A 168 25.60 21.79 -16.27
C GLU A 168 25.51 22.91 -17.32
N ARG A 169 24.79 24.00 -17.03
CA ARG A 169 24.75 25.18 -17.92
C ARG A 169 26.13 25.83 -18.08
N PHE A 170 26.95 25.83 -17.03
CA PHE A 170 28.31 26.34 -17.13
C PHE A 170 29.18 25.44 -18.03
N ALA A 171 29.05 24.11 -17.91
CA ALA A 171 29.70 23.17 -18.81
C ALA A 171 29.28 23.40 -20.27
N GLU A 172 27.98 23.52 -20.54
CA GLU A 172 27.43 23.78 -21.88
C GLU A 172 27.96 25.06 -22.52
N ARG A 173 28.05 26.15 -21.74
CA ARG A 173 28.62 27.44 -22.21
C ARG A 173 30.08 27.33 -22.64
N HIS A 174 30.82 26.37 -22.08
CA HIS A 174 32.19 26.08 -22.45
C HIS A 174 32.31 25.01 -23.55
N GLY A 175 31.18 24.61 -24.15
CA GLY A 175 31.11 23.64 -25.23
C GLY A 175 31.20 22.18 -24.77
N LEU A 176 30.88 21.92 -23.50
CA LEU A 176 30.87 20.57 -22.93
C LEU A 176 29.44 20.05 -22.78
N ARG A 177 29.27 18.75 -23.00
CA ARG A 177 27.99 18.04 -22.84
C ARG A 177 28.16 16.95 -21.80
N VAL A 178 27.18 16.80 -20.91
CA VAL A 178 27.16 15.71 -19.93
C VAL A 178 26.74 14.43 -20.63
N GLU A 179 27.63 13.45 -20.68
CA GLU A 179 27.32 12.12 -21.21
C GLU A 179 26.83 11.16 -20.13
N LEU A 180 27.44 11.22 -18.95
CA LEU A 180 27.14 10.34 -17.83
C LEU A 180 27.36 11.08 -16.52
N THR A 181 26.53 10.75 -15.54
CA THR A 181 26.71 11.17 -14.15
C THR A 181 26.74 9.92 -13.27
N ASP A 182 27.69 9.88 -12.33
CA ASP A 182 27.82 8.80 -11.35
C ASP A 182 28.10 9.41 -9.99
N GLY A 183 27.11 9.40 -9.10
CA GLY A 183 27.23 10.08 -7.81
C GLY A 183 27.61 11.54 -8.04
N ASP A 184 28.72 12.00 -7.47
CA ASP A 184 29.30 13.34 -7.56
C ASP A 184 30.15 13.59 -8.82
N ARG A 185 30.30 12.59 -9.71
CA ARG A 185 31.16 12.65 -10.89
C ARG A 185 30.37 12.89 -12.17
N TYR A 186 30.98 13.63 -13.07
CA TYR A 186 30.46 13.96 -14.40
C TYR A 186 31.46 13.51 -15.46
N TYR A 187 30.97 12.85 -16.49
CA TYR A 187 31.74 12.53 -17.69
C TYR A 187 31.25 13.45 -18.80
N LEU A 188 32.15 14.32 -19.24
CA LEU A 188 31.83 15.41 -20.16
C LEU A 188 32.54 15.19 -21.49
N SER A 189 31.90 15.51 -22.59
CA SER A 189 32.50 15.49 -23.93
C SER A 189 32.28 16.79 -24.68
N GLY A 190 33.00 16.97 -25.78
CA GLY A 190 32.79 18.07 -26.72
C GLY A 190 34.04 18.92 -26.97
N ARG A 191 34.96 19.03 -26.00
CA ARG A 191 36.21 19.78 -26.17
C ARG A 191 37.39 19.12 -25.46
N SER A 192 38.57 19.34 -26.03
CA SER A 192 39.83 18.82 -25.47
C SER A 192 40.20 19.50 -24.15
N PRO A 193 40.80 18.78 -23.18
CA PRO A 193 41.36 19.36 -21.97
C PRO A 193 42.33 20.52 -22.26
N ARG A 194 43.09 20.43 -23.37
CA ARG A 194 44.01 21.48 -23.82
C ARG A 194 43.29 22.76 -24.23
N ALA A 195 42.22 22.65 -25.01
CA ALA A 195 41.42 23.82 -25.39
C ALA A 195 40.73 24.44 -24.17
N LEU A 196 40.23 23.61 -23.25
CA LEU A 196 39.63 24.07 -22.00
C LEU A 196 40.62 24.77 -21.08
N GLU A 197 41.85 24.27 -20.95
CA GLU A 197 42.87 24.90 -20.11
C GLU A 197 43.10 26.35 -20.55
N HIS A 198 43.26 26.60 -21.86
CA HIS A 198 43.44 27.96 -22.37
C HIS A 198 42.25 28.87 -22.03
N ASP A 199 41.03 28.43 -22.32
CA ASP A 199 39.83 29.22 -22.07
C ASP A 199 39.59 29.49 -20.57
N PHE A 200 39.93 28.54 -19.71
CA PHE A 200 39.80 28.70 -18.27
C PHE A 200 40.90 29.59 -17.68
N LEU A 201 42.11 29.62 -18.26
CA LEU A 201 43.13 30.60 -17.88
C LEU A 201 42.65 32.01 -18.21
N GLU A 202 42.05 32.22 -19.38
CA GLU A 202 41.43 33.50 -19.75
C GLU A 202 40.25 33.86 -18.84
N LEU A 203 39.42 32.88 -18.46
CA LEU A 203 38.36 33.08 -17.48
C LEU A 203 38.92 33.54 -16.13
N VAL A 204 39.92 32.84 -15.59
CA VAL A 204 40.56 33.18 -14.31
C VAL A 204 41.23 34.55 -14.35
N ARG A 205 41.92 34.88 -15.44
CA ARG A 205 42.47 36.23 -15.66
C ARG A 205 41.37 37.29 -15.66
N GLY A 206 40.27 37.05 -16.38
CA GLY A 206 39.12 37.95 -16.42
C GLY A 206 38.42 38.11 -15.08
N LEU A 207 38.33 37.04 -14.27
CA LEU A 207 37.79 37.11 -12.92
C LEU A 207 38.70 37.92 -11.98
N ARG A 208 40.02 37.84 -12.14
CA ARG A 208 40.97 38.66 -11.35
C ARG A 208 40.90 40.15 -11.69
N THR A 209 40.63 40.48 -12.94
CA THR A 209 40.54 41.87 -13.41
C THR A 209 39.14 42.44 -13.32
N ASP A 210 38.20 41.76 -12.64
CA ASP A 210 36.78 42.13 -12.55
C ASP A 210 36.13 42.40 -13.94
N CYS A 211 36.56 41.67 -14.97
CA CYS A 211 36.03 41.80 -16.32
C CYS A 211 34.58 41.30 -16.40
N ALA A 212 33.65 42.21 -16.72
CA ALA A 212 32.21 41.95 -16.73
C ALA A 212 31.82 40.69 -17.52
N VAL A 213 32.39 40.48 -18.71
CA VAL A 213 32.06 39.35 -19.59
C VAL A 213 32.42 38.00 -18.94
N SER A 214 33.58 37.92 -18.28
CA SER A 214 34.03 36.69 -17.60
C SER A 214 33.24 36.43 -16.32
N VAL A 215 32.91 37.49 -15.58
CA VAL A 215 32.07 37.41 -14.39
C VAL A 215 30.66 36.93 -14.75
N GLU A 216 30.00 37.48 -15.78
CA GLU A 216 28.65 37.06 -16.21
C GLU A 216 28.59 35.57 -16.61
N LYS A 217 29.63 35.07 -17.27
CA LYS A 217 29.72 33.65 -17.67
C LYS A 217 29.72 32.72 -16.46
N ALA A 218 30.50 33.03 -15.43
CA ALA A 218 30.66 32.22 -14.23
C ALA A 218 29.66 32.54 -13.11
N ARG A 219 28.99 33.70 -13.15
CA ARG A 219 28.13 34.22 -12.08
C ARG A 219 27.11 33.21 -11.56
N PRO A 220 26.33 32.49 -12.40
CA PRO A 220 25.33 31.54 -11.89
C PRO A 220 25.94 30.42 -11.04
N LEU A 221 27.10 29.90 -11.47
CA LEU A 221 27.81 28.84 -10.75
C LEU A 221 28.44 29.38 -9.46
N LEU A 222 29.08 30.56 -9.52
CA LEU A 222 29.70 31.18 -8.35
C LEU A 222 28.68 31.59 -7.29
N ALA A 223 27.50 32.05 -7.70
CA ALA A 223 26.38 32.35 -6.80
C ALA A 223 25.88 31.08 -6.10
N ALA A 224 25.59 30.02 -6.86
CA ALA A 224 25.14 28.76 -6.28
C ALA A 224 26.18 28.11 -5.33
N LEU A 225 27.48 28.20 -5.66
CA LEU A 225 28.55 27.75 -4.77
C LEU A 225 28.67 28.59 -3.48
N ARG A 226 28.24 29.85 -3.51
CA ARG A 226 28.23 30.72 -2.32
C ARG A 226 27.20 30.23 -1.31
N ASP A 227 26.01 29.90 -1.78
CA ASP A 227 24.85 29.56 -0.96
C ASP A 227 24.96 28.17 -0.30
N THR A 228 25.87 27.33 -0.78
CA THR A 228 26.06 25.95 -0.31
C THR A 228 26.95 25.81 0.93
N GLY A 229 27.61 26.89 1.37
CA GLY A 229 28.42 26.93 2.59
C GLY A 229 29.79 26.23 2.50
N ARG A 230 29.83 24.96 2.05
CA ARG A 230 31.06 24.18 1.83
C ARG A 230 30.90 23.23 0.63
N GLY A 231 31.90 23.20 -0.25
CA GLY A 231 31.91 22.27 -1.38
C GLY A 231 32.84 22.73 -2.50
N GLY A 232 32.60 22.24 -3.70
CA GLY A 232 33.32 22.70 -4.88
C GLY A 232 32.84 22.05 -6.16
N ALA A 233 33.27 22.63 -7.26
CA ALA A 233 33.00 22.16 -8.61
C ALA A 233 34.32 22.02 -9.36
N ARG A 234 34.46 20.93 -10.11
CA ARG A 234 35.56 20.68 -11.03
C ARG A 234 35.01 20.46 -12.42
N LEU A 235 35.57 21.18 -13.40
CA LEU A 235 35.25 21.06 -14.81
C LEU A 235 36.57 20.90 -15.58
N GLY A 236 37.02 19.65 -15.74
CA GLY A 236 38.33 19.37 -16.33
C GLY A 236 39.48 20.00 -15.53
N PRO A 237 40.27 20.92 -16.13
CA PRO A 237 41.31 21.66 -15.44
C PRO A 237 40.81 22.77 -14.51
N LEU A 238 39.59 23.28 -14.69
CA LEU A 238 39.05 24.28 -13.77
C LEU A 238 38.58 23.62 -12.47
N VAL A 239 38.97 24.19 -11.33
CA VAL A 239 38.49 23.80 -10.02
C VAL A 239 38.10 25.02 -9.22
N ILE A 240 36.91 24.98 -8.64
CA ILE A 240 36.36 26.01 -7.76
C ILE A 240 36.06 25.35 -6.42
N VAL A 241 36.58 25.93 -5.33
CA VAL A 241 36.44 25.39 -3.98
C VAL A 241 35.86 26.45 -3.07
N ARG A 242 34.80 26.09 -2.37
CA ARG A 242 34.17 26.86 -1.30
C ARG A 242 34.49 26.21 0.04
N THR A 243 35.27 26.91 0.86
CA THR A 243 35.37 26.65 2.31
C THR A 243 34.43 27.61 3.04
N PRO A 244 34.18 27.50 4.35
CA PRO A 244 33.38 28.51 5.07
C PRO A 244 33.95 29.94 4.94
N GLU A 245 35.28 30.06 4.92
CA GLU A 245 36.01 31.33 4.99
C GLU A 245 36.35 31.93 3.61
N SER A 246 36.38 31.10 2.56
CA SER A 246 36.88 31.55 1.26
C SER A 246 36.18 30.88 0.08
N LEU A 247 36.18 31.55 -1.06
CA LEU A 247 35.81 30.99 -2.36
C LEU A 247 36.99 31.19 -3.29
N VAL A 248 37.62 30.10 -3.72
CA VAL A 248 38.81 30.15 -4.56
C VAL A 248 38.60 29.38 -5.86
N CYS A 249 39.24 29.86 -6.92
CA CYS A 249 39.17 29.27 -8.25
C CYS A 249 40.60 29.08 -8.78
N GLY A 250 40.85 27.97 -9.46
CA GLY A 250 42.12 27.77 -10.14
C GLY A 250 42.06 26.79 -11.30
N VAL A 251 43.09 26.86 -12.14
CA VAL A 251 43.24 26.01 -13.33
C VAL A 251 44.44 25.08 -13.12
N LEU A 252 44.16 23.81 -12.91
CA LEU A 252 45.18 22.77 -12.79
C LEU A 252 45.92 22.58 -14.11
N PRO A 253 47.26 22.45 -14.08
CA PRO A 253 48.02 22.00 -15.24
C PRO A 253 47.53 20.64 -15.73
N LEU A 254 47.57 20.39 -17.04
CA LEU A 254 47.13 19.10 -17.59
C LEU A 254 47.90 17.91 -17.02
N ALA A 255 49.18 18.09 -16.68
CA ALA A 255 49.98 17.05 -16.01
C ALA A 255 49.41 16.66 -14.63
N ASP A 256 48.77 17.59 -13.94
CA ASP A 256 48.14 17.34 -12.65
C ASP A 256 46.76 16.70 -12.79
N LEU A 257 46.10 16.79 -13.94
CA LEU A 257 44.81 16.13 -14.18
C LEU A 257 44.91 14.60 -14.12
N LEU A 258 46.05 14.05 -14.54
CA LEU A 258 46.31 12.62 -14.55
C LEU A 258 46.66 12.06 -13.16
N ARG A 259 46.89 12.94 -12.18
CA ARG A 259 47.25 12.55 -10.83
C ARG A 259 46.02 12.12 -10.02
N PRO A 260 46.04 10.96 -9.34
CA PRO A 260 44.92 10.48 -8.51
C PRO A 260 44.49 11.48 -7.43
N GLU A 261 45.44 12.23 -6.87
CA GLU A 261 45.22 13.20 -5.80
C GLU A 261 44.36 14.37 -6.29
N SER A 262 44.40 14.69 -7.59
CA SER A 262 43.58 15.75 -8.18
C SER A 262 42.12 15.33 -8.33
N ALA A 263 41.83 14.03 -8.45
CA ALA A 263 40.46 13.51 -8.44
C ALA A 263 39.79 13.69 -7.08
N ARG A 264 40.56 13.65 -5.99
CA ARG A 264 40.09 13.76 -4.60
C ARG A 264 40.20 15.17 -4.02
N LEU A 265 40.52 16.17 -4.85
CA LEU A 265 40.72 17.55 -4.37
C LEU A 265 39.49 18.13 -3.68
N LEU A 266 38.30 17.66 -4.07
CA LEU A 266 37.03 18.11 -3.55
C LEU A 266 36.53 17.31 -2.32
N ASP A 267 37.18 16.19 -1.99
CA ASP A 267 36.85 15.40 -0.80
C ASP A 267 37.20 16.16 0.50
N ASP A 268 38.24 16.99 0.43
CA ASP A 268 38.66 17.92 1.47
C ASP A 268 38.81 19.34 0.92
N PRO A 269 37.74 20.15 0.95
CA PRO A 269 37.73 21.54 0.51
C PRO A 269 38.84 22.41 1.14
N GLU A 270 39.25 22.19 2.39
CA GLU A 270 40.32 23.00 2.98
C GLU A 270 41.67 22.70 2.33
N SER A 271 42.00 21.42 2.19
CA SER A 271 43.23 21.00 1.52
C SER A 271 43.21 21.38 0.04
N GLY A 272 42.05 21.28 -0.62
CA GLY A 272 41.86 21.73 -1.99
C GLY A 272 42.13 23.22 -2.16
N ALA A 273 41.56 24.07 -1.28
CA ALA A 273 41.81 25.50 -1.31
C ALA A 273 43.29 25.86 -1.05
N ARG A 274 43.95 25.18 -0.10
CA ARG A 274 45.40 25.36 0.14
C ARG A 274 46.23 25.01 -1.08
N ARG A 275 45.93 23.89 -1.75
CA ARG A 275 46.64 23.48 -2.97
C ARG A 275 46.41 24.45 -4.13
N LEU A 276 45.19 24.98 -4.29
CA LEU A 276 44.92 25.98 -5.32
C LEU A 276 45.71 27.28 -5.09
N ARG A 277 45.90 27.71 -3.83
CA ARG A 277 46.74 28.88 -3.48
C ARG A 277 48.22 28.71 -3.81
N GLN A 278 48.70 27.47 -3.97
CA GLN A 278 50.09 27.18 -4.36
C GLN A 278 50.29 27.23 -5.89
N LEU A 279 49.22 27.36 -6.67
CA LEU A 279 49.33 27.49 -8.11
C LEU A 279 49.97 28.85 -8.49
N PRO A 280 50.65 28.93 -9.64
CA PRO A 280 51.15 30.19 -10.17
C PRO A 280 50.03 31.24 -10.26
N GLU A 281 50.37 32.50 -10.04
CA GLU A 281 49.40 33.60 -10.01
C GLU A 281 48.45 33.60 -11.22
N GLY A 282 48.96 33.37 -12.44
CA GLY A 282 48.14 33.33 -13.66
C GLY A 282 47.11 32.19 -13.72
N ARG A 283 47.12 31.25 -12.78
CA ARG A 283 46.26 30.07 -12.70
C ARG A 283 45.35 30.08 -11.47
N PHE A 284 45.45 31.08 -10.61
CA PHE A 284 44.72 31.15 -9.34
C PHE A 284 43.99 32.49 -9.21
N CYS A 285 42.77 32.45 -8.67
CA CYS A 285 41.99 33.63 -8.34
C CYS A 285 41.27 33.43 -7.00
N ASP A 286 41.46 34.37 -6.08
CA ASP A 286 40.69 34.46 -4.86
C ASP A 286 39.41 35.26 -5.14
N LEU A 287 38.26 34.60 -5.03
CA LEU A 287 36.94 35.15 -5.29
C LEU A 287 36.23 35.56 -4.00
N THR A 288 36.91 35.52 -2.85
CA THR A 288 36.30 35.83 -1.54
C THR A 288 35.74 37.25 -1.48
N ALA A 289 36.43 38.22 -2.09
CA ALA A 289 35.95 39.60 -2.21
C ALA A 289 34.75 39.74 -3.17
N LEU A 290 34.77 39.00 -4.29
CA LEU A 290 33.66 38.94 -5.24
C LEU A 290 32.43 38.24 -4.63
N ALA A 291 32.66 37.36 -3.65
CA ALA A 291 31.63 36.67 -2.88
C ALA A 291 30.88 37.57 -1.89
N GLY A 292 31.49 38.68 -1.47
CA GLY A 292 30.85 39.67 -0.59
C GLY A 292 29.94 40.67 -1.30
N ARG A 293 30.00 40.77 -2.64
CA ARG A 293 29.12 41.65 -3.41
C ARG A 293 27.76 40.96 -3.63
N THR A 294 26.73 41.49 -2.97
CA THR A 294 25.31 41.22 -3.26
C THR A 294 24.98 41.65 -4.69
N PRO A 295 24.06 40.97 -5.40
CA PRO A 295 23.64 41.40 -6.72
C PRO A 295 22.98 42.79 -6.63
N PRO A 296 23.20 43.70 -7.59
CA PRO A 296 22.28 44.82 -7.77
C PRO A 296 20.90 44.23 -8.12
N GLY A 297 19.89 44.57 -7.32
CA GLY A 297 18.50 44.18 -7.54
C GLY A 297 17.90 44.82 -8.78
#